data_AF-A0A6C0IRV7-F1
#
_entry.id   AF-A0A6C0IRV7-F1
#
_cell.length_a   1.000
_cell.length_b   1.000
_cell.length_c   1.000
_cell.angle_alpha   90.00
_cell.angle_beta   90.00
_cell.angle_gamma   90.00
#
_symmetry.space_group_name_H-M   'P 1'
#
loop_
_entity.id
_entity.type
_entity.pdbx_description
1 polymer ?
#
loop_
_entity_poly.entity_id
_entity_poly.type
_entity_poly.pdbx_seq_one_letter_code
_entity_poly.pdbx_strand_id
1 'polypeptide(L)'
;MKEYKYKLLIIFKMYASSEKMLIKKNYKENIYHSNIWNYYKKNDYTTQTFLSWDVNYAQWKFVFPLNDCKKSYSIHFTEIEDARSYINYIVNSYLK
;
A
#
# COMPACT_ATOMS: atom_id res chain seq x y z
N MET A 1 -20.80 14.20 -2.18
CA MET A 1 -20.88 12.81 -1.67
C MET A 1 -20.68 11.74 -2.76
N LYS A 2 -21.20 11.89 -3.98
CA LYS A 2 -20.95 10.93 -5.09
C LYS A 2 -19.47 10.87 -5.52
N GLU A 3 -18.79 12.01 -5.62
CA GLU A 3 -17.41 12.13 -6.08
C GLU A 3 -16.39 11.31 -5.27
N TYR A 4 -16.50 11.36 -3.94
CA TYR A 4 -15.65 10.57 -3.03
C TYR A 4 -15.85 9.07 -3.22
N LYS A 5 -17.08 8.62 -3.52
CA LYS A 5 -17.39 7.21 -3.76
C LYS A 5 -16.76 6.71 -5.07
N TYR A 6 -16.71 7.56 -6.11
CA TYR A 6 -16.03 7.25 -7.37
C TYR A 6 -14.51 7.25 -7.22
N LYS A 7 -13.93 8.21 -6.49
CA LYS A 7 -12.49 8.21 -6.18
C LYS A 7 -12.10 6.95 -5.40
N LEU A 8 -12.86 6.55 -4.39
CA LEU A 8 -12.64 5.28 -3.67
C LEU A 8 -12.70 4.07 -4.61
N LEU A 9 -13.73 3.99 -5.47
CA LEU A 9 -13.91 2.86 -6.39
C LEU A 9 -12.78 2.75 -7.44
N ILE A 10 -12.26 3.89 -7.91
CA ILE A 10 -11.13 3.97 -8.83
C ILE A 10 -9.85 3.51 -8.12
N ILE A 11 -9.62 3.97 -6.89
CA ILE A 11 -8.50 3.54 -6.04
C ILE A 11 -8.56 2.01 -5.81
N PHE A 12 -9.73 1.46 -5.48
CA PHE A 12 -9.90 0.01 -5.32
C PHE A 12 -9.56 -0.78 -6.60
N LYS A 13 -9.97 -0.30 -7.78
CA LYS A 13 -9.60 -0.94 -9.05
C LYS A 13 -8.11 -0.80 -9.38
N MET A 14 -7.47 0.29 -8.98
CA MET A 14 -6.05 0.56 -9.26
C MET A 14 -5.10 -0.46 -8.62
N TYR A 15 -5.45 -1.04 -7.47
CA TYR A 15 -4.56 -1.91 -6.68
C TYR A 15 -4.94 -3.40 -6.69
N ALA A 16 -6.04 -3.79 -7.33
CA ALA A 16 -6.55 -5.17 -7.27
C ALA A 16 -5.53 -6.25 -7.67
N SER A 17 -4.63 -5.98 -8.62
CA SER A 17 -3.55 -6.91 -9.00
C SER A 17 -2.53 -7.08 -7.87
N SER A 18 -2.08 -5.96 -7.30
CA SER A 18 -1.15 -5.93 -6.17
C SER A 18 -1.74 -6.59 -4.92
N GLU A 19 -3.02 -6.38 -4.64
CA GLU A 19 -3.73 -7.04 -3.53
C GLU A 19 -3.73 -8.57 -3.67
N LYS A 20 -4.09 -9.06 -4.86
CA LYS A 20 -4.04 -10.51 -5.16
C LYS A 20 -2.64 -11.07 -4.95
N MET A 21 -1.61 -10.33 -5.35
CA MET A 21 -0.22 -10.76 -5.17
C MET A 21 0.20 -10.76 -3.69
N LEU A 22 -0.18 -9.74 -2.92
CA LEU A 22 0.07 -9.71 -1.47
C LEU A 22 -0.57 -10.90 -0.76
N ILE A 23 -1.83 -11.24 -1.09
CA ILE A 23 -2.52 -12.42 -0.54
C ILE A 23 -1.73 -13.70 -0.84
N LYS A 24 -1.23 -13.86 -2.08
CA LYS A 24 -0.36 -14.99 -2.45
C LYS A 24 0.95 -15.01 -1.67
N LYS A 25 1.50 -13.84 -1.33
CA LYS A 25 2.68 -13.66 -0.48
C LYS A 25 2.37 -13.74 1.01
N ASN A 26 1.23 -14.31 1.40
CA ASN A 26 0.82 -14.50 2.78
C ASN A 26 0.65 -13.20 3.60
N TYR A 27 0.24 -12.12 2.93
CA TYR A 27 -0.24 -10.92 3.61
C TYR A 27 -1.77 -10.98 3.80
N LYS A 28 -2.27 -10.24 4.77
CA LYS A 28 -3.71 -10.05 5.04
C LYS A 28 -4.00 -8.56 5.19
N GLU A 29 -5.13 -8.15 4.63
CA GLU A 29 -5.64 -6.79 4.78
C GLU A 29 -5.87 -6.45 6.26
N ASN A 30 -5.49 -5.22 6.64
CA ASN A 30 -5.79 -4.64 7.93
C ASN A 30 -6.51 -3.30 7.74
N ILE A 31 -7.80 -3.30 8.05
CA ILE A 31 -8.67 -2.14 7.91
C ILE A 31 -8.37 -1.17 9.06
N TYR A 32 -7.43 -0.26 8.82
CA TYR A 32 -7.07 0.82 9.76
C TYR A 32 -7.47 2.16 9.15
N HIS A 33 -8.22 2.97 9.90
CA HIS A 33 -9.02 4.09 9.38
C HIS A 33 -8.25 5.20 8.64
N SER A 34 -6.94 5.33 8.84
CA SER A 34 -6.11 6.36 8.20
C SER A 34 -5.39 5.90 6.92
N ASN A 35 -5.40 4.60 6.63
CA ASN A 35 -4.69 4.04 5.49
C ASN A 35 -5.67 3.72 4.36
N ILE A 36 -5.32 4.13 3.14
CA ILE A 36 -6.10 3.82 1.94
C ILE A 36 -5.93 2.34 1.56
N TRP A 37 -4.75 1.80 1.84
CA TRP A 37 -4.37 0.44 1.49
C TRP A 37 -3.43 -0.06 2.56
N ASN A 38 -3.69 -1.21 3.18
CA ASN A 38 -2.92 -1.65 4.35
C ASN A 38 -2.94 -3.17 4.53
N TYR A 39 -1.76 -3.78 4.58
CA TYR A 39 -1.57 -5.22 4.65
C TYR A 39 -0.43 -5.59 5.60
N TYR A 40 -0.63 -6.61 6.42
CA TYR A 40 0.42 -7.19 7.28
C TYR A 40 0.73 -8.62 6.88
N LYS A 41 1.97 -9.07 7.11
CA LYS A 41 2.34 -10.47 6.92
C LYS A 41 1.60 -11.31 7.96
N LYS A 42 0.95 -12.41 7.55
CA LYS A 42 0.28 -13.29 8.51
C LYS A 42 1.32 -13.90 9.46
N ASN A 43 0.97 -13.98 10.74
CA ASN A 43 1.82 -14.45 11.83
C ASN A 43 3.03 -13.52 12.14
N ASP A 44 3.11 -12.34 11.52
CA ASP A 44 4.09 -11.30 11.85
C ASP A 44 3.44 -9.91 11.75
N TYR A 45 2.96 -9.43 12.89
CA TYR A 45 2.30 -8.13 13.00
C TYR A 45 3.26 -6.94 12.92
N THR A 46 4.57 -7.16 12.83
CA THR A 46 5.58 -6.10 12.69
C THR A 46 5.88 -5.79 11.23
N THR A 47 5.65 -6.76 10.33
CA THR A 47 5.84 -6.60 8.88
C THR A 47 4.55 -6.09 8.23
N GLN A 48 4.59 -4.84 7.78
CA GLN A 48 3.44 -4.13 7.20
C GLN A 48 3.82 -3.40 5.90
N THR A 49 2.89 -3.39 4.95
CA THR A 49 2.90 -2.44 3.84
C THR A 49 1.61 -1.64 3.81
N PHE A 50 1.71 -0.32 3.62
CA PHE A 50 0.55 0.55 3.57
C PHE A 50 0.76 1.79 2.70
N LEU A 51 -0.34 2.30 2.16
CA LEU A 51 -0.45 3.57 1.47
C LEU A 51 -1.37 4.48 2.29
N SER A 52 -0.92 5.70 2.55
CA SER A 52 -1.71 6.74 3.21
C SER A 52 -1.41 8.12 2.62
N TRP A 53 -2.25 9.10 2.95
CA TRP A 53 -1.99 10.50 2.65
C TRP A 53 -1.23 11.14 3.81
N ASP A 54 -0.05 11.69 3.56
CA ASP A 54 0.74 12.43 4.54
C ASP A 54 0.37 13.92 4.50
N VAL A 55 -0.42 14.34 5.48
CA VAL A 55 -0.96 15.70 5.56
C VAL A 55 0.11 16.78 5.75
N ASN A 56 1.25 16.43 6.35
CA ASN A 56 2.32 17.40 6.62
C ASN A 56 3.06 17.78 5.34
N TYR A 57 3.19 16.84 4.41
CA TYR A 57 3.89 17.02 3.14
C TYR A 57 2.94 17.20 1.94
N ALA A 58 1.63 17.03 2.15
CA ALA A 58 0.62 16.98 1.10
C ALA A 58 1.01 15.99 -0.02
N GLN A 59 1.42 14.78 0.38
CA GLN A 59 1.93 13.74 -0.51
C GLN A 59 1.40 12.36 -0.14
N TRP A 60 1.35 11.47 -1.13
CA TRP A 60 1.11 10.04 -0.94
C TRP A 60 2.32 9.38 -0.30
N LYS A 61 2.12 8.68 0.81
CA LYS A 61 3.17 7.95 1.51
C LYS A 61 2.95 6.47 1.36
N PHE A 62 3.91 5.79 0.73
CA PHE A 62 3.94 4.34 0.66
C PHE A 62 5.04 3.79 1.56
N VAL A 63 4.67 2.83 2.40
CA VAL A 63 5.59 2.13 3.32
C VAL A 63 5.56 0.64 3.01
N PHE A 64 6.74 0.02 2.97
CA PHE A 64 6.89 -1.41 2.74
C PHE A 64 8.11 -1.98 3.49
N PRO A 65 8.10 -3.27 3.84
CA PRO A 65 9.23 -3.89 4.53
C PRO A 65 10.39 -4.13 3.58
N LEU A 66 11.62 -4.01 4.06
CA LEU A 66 12.80 -4.48 3.36
C LEU A 66 12.89 -6.01 3.42
N ASN A 67 13.65 -6.63 2.51
CA ASN A 67 13.77 -8.09 2.43
C ASN A 67 14.39 -8.76 3.67
N ASP A 68 15.04 -8.00 4.56
CA ASP A 68 15.52 -8.48 5.86
C ASP A 68 14.43 -8.48 6.95
N CYS A 69 13.22 -8.00 6.62
CA CYS A 69 12.03 -7.87 7.46
C CYS A 69 12.24 -7.14 8.80
N LYS A 70 13.36 -6.43 8.99
CA LYS A 70 13.67 -5.71 10.25
C LYS A 70 13.45 -4.21 10.14
N LYS A 71 13.38 -3.69 8.92
CA LYS A 71 13.22 -2.26 8.63
C LYS A 71 12.19 -2.07 7.55
N SER A 72 11.50 -0.94 7.61
CA SER A 72 10.60 -0.49 6.57
C SER A 72 11.20 0.69 5.82
N TYR A 73 10.96 0.75 4.52
CA TYR A 73 11.25 1.92 3.70
C TYR A 73 9.98 2.72 3.50
N SER A 74 10.11 4.05 3.53
CA SER A 74 9.03 4.99 3.27
C SER A 74 9.42 5.84 2.08
N ILE A 75 8.50 6.01 1.15
CA ILE A 75 8.67 6.86 -0.02
C ILE A 75 7.42 7.72 -0.21
N HIS A 76 7.63 8.95 -0.68
CA HIS A 76 6.59 9.93 -0.90
C HIS A 76 6.42 10.24 -2.39
N PHE A 77 5.17 10.45 -2.81
CA PHE A 77 4.81 10.78 -4.18
C PHE A 77 3.83 11.95 -4.18
N THR A 78 4.01 12.88 -5.10
CA THR A 78 3.04 13.95 -5.33
C THR A 78 1.80 13.41 -6.04
N GLU A 79 2.00 12.62 -7.11
CA GLU A 79 0.93 12.03 -7.92
C GLU A 79 0.60 10.60 -7.49
N ILE A 80 -0.70 10.23 -7.50
CA ILE A 80 -1.15 8.89 -7.07
C ILE A 80 -0.78 7.81 -8.11
N GLU A 81 -0.65 8.20 -9.37
CA GLU A 81 -0.31 7.33 -10.50
C GLU A 81 1.12 6.81 -10.41
N ASP A 82 2.05 7.64 -9.91
CA ASP A 82 3.43 7.26 -9.63
C ASP A 82 3.50 6.29 -8.46
N ALA A 83 2.77 6.59 -7.38
CA ALA A 83 2.62 5.70 -6.24
C ALA A 83 2.10 4.33 -6.69
N ARG A 84 1.07 4.31 -7.54
CA ARG A 84 0.50 3.07 -8.10
C ARG A 84 1.54 2.25 -8.85
N SER A 85 2.27 2.88 -9.77
CA SER A 85 3.25 2.20 -10.60
C SER A 85 4.37 1.61 -9.74
N TYR A 86 4.82 2.35 -8.73
CA TYR A 86 5.85 1.90 -7.81
C TYR A 86 5.38 0.78 -6.87
N ILE A 87 4.15 0.89 -6.32
CA ILE A 87 3.53 -0.18 -5.52
C ILE A 87 3.46 -1.46 -6.34
N ASN A 88 3.05 -1.37 -7.61
CA ASN A 88 2.98 -2.53 -8.48
C ASN A 88 4.35 -3.19 -8.68
N TYR A 89 5.41 -2.40 -8.87
CA TYR A 89 6.78 -2.92 -8.92
C TYR A 89 7.19 -3.59 -7.60
N ILE A 90 7.03 -2.90 -6.47
CA ILE A 90 7.44 -3.42 -5.16
C ILE A 90 6.71 -4.73 -4.83
N VAL A 91 5.39 -4.75 -5.03
CA VAL A 91 4.57 -5.90 -4.69
C VAL A 91 4.85 -7.09 -5.61
N ASN A 92 5.09 -6.89 -6.90
CA ASN A 92 5.32 -8.01 -7.81
C ASN A 92 6.77 -8.49 -7.79
N SER A 93 7.73 -7.56 -7.82
CA SER A 93 9.14 -7.84 -8.10
C SER A 93 10.04 -7.85 -6.86
N TYR A 94 9.71 -7.07 -5.83
CA TYR A 94 10.60 -6.90 -4.67
C TYR A 94 10.20 -7.76 -3.47
N LEU A 95 8.96 -7.65 -3.01
CA LEU A 95 8.49 -8.35 -1.80
C LEU A 95 8.50 -9.87 -2.00
N LYS A 96 8.76 -10.62 -0.93
CA LYS A 96 8.71 -12.09 -0.90
C LYS A 96 7.52 -12.62 -0.10
#